data_AF-A0A1V6SJ87-F1
#
_entry.id   AF-A0A1V6SJ87-F1
#
_cell.length_a   1.000
_cell.length_b   1.000
_cell.length_c   1.000
_cell.angle_alpha   90.00
_cell.angle_beta   90.00
_cell.angle_gamma   90.00
#
_symmetry.space_group_name_H-M   'P 1'
#
loop_
_entity.id
_entity.type
_entity.pdbx_description
1 polymer ?
#
loop_
_entity_poly.entity_id
_entity_poly.type
_entity_poly.pdbx_seq_one_letter_code
_entity_poly.pdbx_strand_id
1 'polypeptide(L)'
;MKVMTTIIMECVKSNSAIAKYEQRISSAMISTQLAKTQEYVDELSKYSYDKAIKTIRRDTAFSVGKAIQTNYNETIYWPIILKCAALIDPATLPPAKGPVDGFSTAEKAATRKFMEDIGHSLGSENQRQYRIFWRNIYEMREAGVYKILLYRSKEFDSFCRSYSRTAEISLVNKILMWEEKYHLPHIEQLEMRILSLIAGDLKRLSYLNDSYVRGLLKVPETSWNNAYNEWATIAEEEAFKLCAAESISADNLGIRHSDELVYEGIFAGAVRFSEELSITHGIPGPTGRLWLDYSQVTGVLNQMQVSEPGGKANVRLHWEIFCGDVETQSDISWRASVKAIKQIMPFEPLIRMAAQHEQYGLHFSSENAERGFLEIAFSQ
;
A
#
# COMPACT_ATOMS: atom_id res chain seq x y z
N MET A 1 14.28 -1.94 -9.12
CA MET A 1 12.83 -1.96 -8.82
C MET A 1 12.52 -2.75 -7.55
N LYS A 2 12.99 -4.00 -7.41
CA LYS A 2 12.75 -4.86 -6.24
C LYS A 2 12.98 -4.21 -4.86
N VAL A 3 14.08 -3.46 -4.67
CA VAL A 3 14.39 -2.79 -3.39
C VAL A 3 13.29 -1.80 -2.98
N MET A 4 12.88 -0.89 -3.88
CA MET A 4 11.82 0.08 -3.58
C MET A 4 10.47 -0.58 -3.34
N THR A 5 10.15 -1.67 -4.03
CA THR A 5 8.95 -2.48 -3.75
C THR A 5 8.94 -2.95 -2.30
N THR A 6 10.07 -3.46 -1.78
CA THR A 6 10.12 -3.92 -0.38
C THR A 6 9.97 -2.78 0.62
N ILE A 7 10.51 -1.58 0.32
CA ILE A 7 10.35 -0.40 1.18
C ILE A 7 8.88 0.04 1.24
N ILE A 8 8.20 0.07 0.08
CA ILE A 8 6.78 0.41 0.00
C ILE A 8 5.94 -0.62 0.78
N MET A 9 6.26 -1.91 0.66
CA MET A 9 5.58 -2.96 1.42
C MET A 9 5.79 -2.82 2.93
N GLU A 10 7.01 -2.50 3.38
CA GLU A 10 7.27 -2.24 4.80
C GLU A 10 6.53 -0.99 5.30
N CYS A 11 6.40 0.06 4.48
CA CYS A 11 5.54 1.22 4.78
C CYS A 11 4.09 0.80 5.01
N VAL A 12 3.49 0.07 4.06
CA VAL A 12 2.09 -0.37 4.16
C VAL A 12 1.87 -1.26 5.37
N LYS A 13 2.73 -2.27 5.56
CA LYS A 13 2.65 -3.21 6.67
C LYS A 13 2.77 -2.49 8.02
N SER A 14 3.75 -1.61 8.14
CA SER A 14 4.02 -0.91 9.39
C SER A 14 2.89 0.05 9.75
N ASN A 15 2.46 0.89 8.80
CA ASN A 15 1.38 1.84 9.04
C ASN A 15 0.04 1.14 9.25
N SER A 16 -0.24 0.02 8.57
CA SER A 16 -1.47 -0.75 8.79
C SER A 16 -1.52 -1.38 10.19
N ALA A 17 -0.36 -1.81 10.70
CA ALA A 17 -0.26 -2.35 12.06
C ALA A 17 -0.37 -1.24 13.10
N ILE A 18 0.30 -0.10 12.89
CA ILE A 18 0.25 1.07 13.78
C ILE A 18 -1.16 1.63 13.82
N ALA A 19 -1.74 1.98 12.68
CA ALA A 19 -2.98 2.72 12.61
C ALA A 19 -4.19 1.93 13.15
N LYS A 20 -4.17 0.59 13.14
CA LYS A 20 -5.18 -0.26 13.83
C LYS A 20 -5.30 0.02 15.33
N TYR A 21 -4.34 0.72 15.90
CA TYR A 21 -4.39 1.35 17.21
C TYR A 21 -4.25 2.85 16.98
N GLU A 22 -5.30 3.63 17.21
CA GLU A 22 -5.29 5.10 17.13
C GLU A 22 -3.92 5.65 17.56
N GLN A 23 -3.30 6.52 16.76
CA GLN A 23 -1.94 7.05 16.98
C GLN A 23 -1.81 7.68 18.37
N ARG A 24 -1.56 6.86 19.39
CA ARG A 24 -1.47 7.23 20.79
C ARG A 24 -0.07 6.92 21.27
N ILE A 25 0.52 7.88 21.97
CA ILE A 25 1.70 7.65 22.79
C ILE A 25 1.23 6.82 23.99
N SER A 26 1.42 5.51 23.93
CA SER A 26 1.07 4.58 25.00
C SER A 26 2.32 3.85 25.45
N SER A 27 2.52 3.73 26.76
CA SER A 27 3.50 2.79 27.32
C SER A 27 2.93 1.37 27.15
N ALA A 28 3.43 0.60 26.19
CA ALA A 28 3.27 -0.84 26.23
C ALA A 28 4.12 -1.40 27.38
N MET A 29 3.68 -2.52 27.97
CA MET A 29 4.50 -3.23 28.96
C MET A 29 5.67 -3.88 28.22
N ILE A 30 6.83 -3.23 28.24
CA ILE A 30 8.09 -3.84 27.81
C ILE A 30 8.85 -4.21 29.08
N SER A 31 8.92 -5.51 29.37
CA SER A 31 9.72 -6.03 30.47
C SER A 31 10.79 -6.96 29.92
N THR A 32 12.03 -6.77 30.38
CA THR A 32 13.11 -7.75 30.17
C THR A 32 13.09 -8.85 31.22
N GLN A 33 12.24 -8.74 32.26
CA GLN A 33 12.06 -9.74 33.31
C GLN A 33 11.07 -10.81 32.85
N LEU A 34 11.53 -12.07 32.71
CA LEU A 34 10.72 -13.20 32.26
C LEU A 34 9.46 -13.43 33.12
N ALA A 35 9.57 -13.29 34.45
CA ALA A 35 8.45 -13.50 35.37
C ALA A 35 7.29 -12.53 35.06
N LYS A 36 7.60 -11.26 34.80
CA LYS A 36 6.60 -10.26 34.40
C LYS A 36 5.96 -10.57 33.04
N THR A 37 6.71 -11.20 32.12
CA THR A 37 6.15 -11.66 30.85
C THR A 37 5.13 -12.79 31.07
N GLN A 38 5.41 -13.72 31.99
CA GLN A 38 4.48 -14.79 32.36
C GLN A 38 3.22 -14.23 33.03
N GLU A 39 3.40 -13.35 34.03
CA GLU A 39 2.29 -12.67 34.71
C GLU A 39 1.39 -11.92 33.72
N TYR A 40 1.99 -11.25 32.73
CA TYR A 40 1.24 -10.54 31.69
C TYR A 40 0.38 -11.47 30.83
N VAL A 41 0.92 -12.61 30.42
CA VAL A 41 0.18 -13.60 29.63
C VAL A 41 -0.96 -14.20 30.46
N ASP A 42 -0.71 -14.50 31.73
CA ASP A 42 -1.74 -14.98 32.66
C ASP A 42 -2.84 -13.94 32.88
N GLU A 43 -2.51 -12.65 32.96
CA GLU A 43 -3.49 -11.56 33.04
C GLU A 43 -4.32 -11.44 31.76
N LEU A 44 -3.66 -11.49 30.59
CA LEU A 44 -4.30 -11.38 29.29
C LEU A 44 -5.28 -12.54 29.04
N SER A 45 -4.96 -13.74 29.54
CA SER A 45 -5.85 -14.91 29.46
C SER A 45 -7.19 -14.73 30.17
N LYS A 46 -7.26 -13.80 31.14
CA LYS A 46 -8.47 -13.50 31.93
C LYS A 46 -9.34 -12.42 31.28
N TYR A 47 -8.90 -11.81 30.19
CA TYR A 47 -9.65 -10.75 29.52
C TYR A 47 -10.81 -11.31 28.68
N SER A 48 -11.86 -10.50 28.51
CA SER A 48 -12.87 -10.77 27.49
C SER A 48 -12.24 -10.69 26.09
N TYR A 49 -12.86 -11.36 25.10
CA TYR A 49 -12.36 -11.38 23.72
C TYR A 49 -12.04 -9.97 23.19
N ASP A 50 -12.96 -9.02 23.32
CA ASP A 50 -12.75 -7.65 22.82
C ASP A 50 -11.60 -6.93 23.53
N LYS A 51 -11.46 -7.14 24.84
CA LYS A 51 -10.38 -6.54 25.64
C LYS A 51 -9.03 -7.18 25.31
N ALA A 52 -8.98 -8.50 25.13
CA ALA A 52 -7.80 -9.24 24.72
C ALA A 52 -7.34 -8.81 23.31
N ILE A 53 -8.25 -8.75 22.33
CA ILE A 53 -7.95 -8.32 20.96
C ILE A 53 -7.44 -6.88 20.93
N LYS A 54 -8.08 -5.94 21.64
CA LYS A 54 -7.60 -4.56 21.75
C LYS A 54 -6.19 -4.49 22.32
N THR A 55 -5.90 -5.30 23.34
CA THR A 55 -4.59 -5.35 24.00
C THR A 55 -3.51 -5.93 23.07
N ILE A 56 -3.79 -7.06 22.41
CA ILE A 56 -2.86 -7.69 21.45
C ILE A 56 -2.56 -6.77 20.27
N ARG A 57 -3.59 -6.09 19.73
CA ARG A 57 -3.42 -5.12 18.63
C ARG A 57 -2.54 -3.95 19.05
N ARG A 58 -2.73 -3.41 20.26
CA ARG A 58 -1.87 -2.36 20.83
C ARG A 58 -0.41 -2.82 20.90
N ASP A 59 -0.14 -3.99 21.47
CA ASP A 59 1.23 -4.47 21.65
C ASP A 59 1.92 -4.72 20.30
N THR A 60 1.15 -5.22 19.31
CA THR A 60 1.62 -5.38 17.93
C THR A 60 1.99 -4.03 17.31
N ALA A 61 1.09 -3.04 17.40
CA ALA A 61 1.33 -1.68 16.90
C ALA A 61 2.57 -1.06 17.53
N PHE A 62 2.73 -1.22 18.85
CA PHE A 62 3.88 -0.73 19.59
C PHE A 62 5.18 -1.42 19.15
N SER A 63 5.17 -2.75 18.99
CA SER A 63 6.34 -3.51 18.53
C SER A 63 6.78 -3.06 17.13
N VAL A 64 5.83 -2.79 16.24
CA VAL A 64 6.10 -2.27 14.89
C VAL A 64 6.69 -0.86 14.96
N GLY A 65 6.07 0.05 15.73
CA GLY A 65 6.60 1.39 15.95
C GLY A 65 8.02 1.38 16.53
N LYS A 66 8.29 0.45 17.46
CA LYS A 66 9.63 0.25 18.02
C LYS A 66 10.64 -0.23 16.96
N ALA A 67 10.23 -1.11 16.05
CA ALA A 67 11.10 -1.55 14.96
C ALA A 67 11.47 -0.39 14.02
N ILE A 68 10.51 0.46 13.64
CA ILE A 68 10.78 1.67 12.84
C ILE A 68 11.74 2.61 13.58
N GLN A 69 11.50 2.84 14.87
CA GLN A 69 12.37 3.67 15.71
C GLN A 69 13.80 3.10 15.75
N THR A 70 13.96 1.78 15.96
CA THR A 70 15.27 1.13 15.94
C THR A 70 15.97 1.32 14.61
N ASN A 71 15.27 1.10 13.49
CA ASN A 71 15.82 1.30 12.14
C ASN A 71 16.34 2.73 11.94
N TYR A 72 15.57 3.72 12.38
CA TYR A 72 15.94 5.13 12.27
C TYR A 72 17.07 5.50 13.25
N ASN A 73 17.11 4.93 14.45
CA ASN A 73 18.19 5.14 15.41
C ASN A 73 19.55 4.68 14.90
N GLU A 74 19.63 3.64 14.05
CA GLU A 74 20.93 3.23 13.51
C GLU A 74 21.59 4.31 12.65
N THR A 75 20.81 5.24 12.07
CA THR A 75 21.34 6.36 11.26
C THR A 75 22.21 7.32 12.07
N ILE A 76 22.11 7.30 13.40
CA ILE A 76 22.95 8.11 14.31
C ILE A 76 24.11 7.31 14.92
N TYR A 77 24.31 6.04 14.55
CA TYR A 77 25.41 5.24 15.11
C TYR A 77 26.77 5.75 14.62
N TRP A 78 26.88 6.13 13.35
CA TRP A 78 28.12 6.67 12.81
C TRP A 78 28.62 7.93 13.54
N PRO A 79 27.82 8.98 13.77
CA PRO A 79 28.28 10.14 14.53
C PRO A 79 28.62 9.81 15.99
N ILE A 80 28.01 8.79 16.60
CA ILE A 80 28.42 8.30 17.94
C ILE A 80 29.82 7.65 17.86
N ILE A 81 30.06 6.83 16.85
CA ILE A 81 31.37 6.20 16.61
C ILE A 81 32.44 7.25 16.39
N LEU A 82 32.16 8.32 15.62
CA LEU A 82 33.09 9.43 15.41
C LEU A 82 33.47 10.14 16.71
N LYS A 83 32.50 10.34 17.63
CA LYS A 83 32.80 10.87 18.97
C LYS A 83 33.75 9.96 19.75
N CYS A 84 33.56 8.64 19.67
CA CYS A 84 34.48 7.70 20.31
C CYS A 84 35.86 7.70 19.63
N ALA A 85 35.93 7.81 18.30
CA ALA A 85 37.19 7.84 17.55
C ALA A 85 38.04 9.07 17.92
N ALA A 86 37.41 10.22 18.13
CA ALA A 86 38.09 11.45 18.54
C ALA A 86 38.77 11.37 19.93
N LEU A 87 38.37 10.42 20.77
CA LEU A 87 38.94 10.20 22.10
C LEU A 87 40.11 9.19 22.10
N ILE A 88 40.36 8.52 20.98
CA ILE A 88 41.43 7.52 20.88
C ILE A 88 42.73 8.23 20.50
N ASP A 89 43.76 8.08 21.34
CA ASP A 89 45.10 8.56 21.01
C ASP A 89 45.67 7.77 19.82
N PRO A 90 45.95 8.42 18.67
CA PRO A 90 46.52 7.76 17.51
C PRO A 90 47.86 7.05 17.78
N ALA A 91 48.63 7.51 18.77
CA ALA A 91 49.92 6.90 19.14
C ALA A 91 49.76 5.52 19.79
N THR A 92 48.59 5.20 20.33
CA THR A 92 48.29 3.91 20.97
C THR A 92 47.83 2.83 19.99
N LEU A 93 47.62 3.18 18.73
CA LEU A 93 47.03 2.30 17.73
C LEU A 93 48.10 1.57 16.89
N PRO A 94 47.86 0.29 16.54
CA PRO A 94 48.76 -0.42 15.65
C PRO A 94 48.78 0.23 14.25
N PRO A 95 49.89 0.09 13.49
CA PRO A 95 49.97 0.60 12.13
C PRO A 95 48.82 0.07 11.27
N ALA A 96 48.31 0.92 10.37
CA ALA A 96 47.25 0.52 9.45
C ALA A 96 47.68 -0.71 8.63
N LYS A 97 46.89 -1.79 8.72
CA LYS A 97 47.09 -3.01 7.92
C LYS A 97 45.97 -3.14 6.89
N GLY A 98 46.35 -3.50 5.66
CA GLY A 98 45.43 -3.77 4.56
C GLY A 98 45.21 -2.61 3.59
N PRO A 99 44.35 -2.79 2.56
CA PRO A 99 44.06 -1.77 1.55
C PRO A 99 43.47 -0.51 2.17
N VAL A 100 43.70 0.64 1.54
CA VAL A 100 43.09 1.91 1.92
C VAL A 100 41.57 1.79 1.70
N ASP A 101 40.82 1.55 2.78
CA ASP A 101 39.38 1.29 2.74
C ASP A 101 38.53 2.54 3.00
N GLY A 102 39.19 3.69 3.19
CA GLY A 102 38.58 5.00 3.44
C GLY A 102 38.24 5.28 4.91
N PHE A 103 38.84 4.53 5.85
CA PHE A 103 38.64 4.69 7.29
C PHE A 103 39.96 4.78 8.05
N SER A 104 40.02 5.67 9.04
CA SER A 104 41.17 5.81 9.94
C SER A 104 41.30 4.61 10.89
N THR A 105 42.49 4.40 11.45
CA THR A 105 42.70 3.35 12.47
C THR A 105 41.86 3.61 13.72
N ALA A 106 41.66 4.89 14.08
CA ALA A 106 40.82 5.30 15.20
C ALA A 106 39.35 4.98 14.95
N GLU A 107 38.82 5.26 13.75
CA GLU A 107 37.45 4.88 13.37
C GLU A 107 37.24 3.37 13.39
N LYS A 108 38.22 2.58 12.94
CA LYS A 108 38.17 1.11 13.00
C LYS A 108 38.12 0.62 14.45
N ALA A 109 38.98 1.16 15.30
CA ALA A 109 39.01 0.81 16.73
C ALA A 109 37.72 1.21 17.45
N ALA A 110 37.21 2.42 17.21
CA ALA A 110 35.95 2.92 17.76
C ALA A 110 34.76 2.10 17.27
N THR A 111 34.71 1.71 16.00
CA THR A 111 33.65 0.86 15.46
C THR A 111 33.64 -0.51 16.16
N ARG A 112 34.81 -1.13 16.33
CA ARG A 112 34.94 -2.41 17.03
C ARG A 112 34.41 -2.31 18.46
N LYS A 113 34.84 -1.28 19.20
CA LYS A 113 34.38 -1.02 20.57
C LYS A 113 32.87 -0.81 20.62
N PHE A 114 32.34 0.03 19.74
CA PHE A 114 30.90 0.27 19.68
C PHE A 114 30.14 -1.03 19.41
N MET A 115 30.56 -1.85 18.45
CA MET A 115 29.95 -3.16 18.16
C MET A 115 29.97 -4.10 19.36
N GLU A 116 31.06 -4.13 20.13
CA GLU A 116 31.19 -4.91 21.35
C GLU A 116 30.17 -4.43 22.41
N ASP A 117 30.10 -3.11 22.64
CA ASP A 117 29.19 -2.49 23.61
C ASP A 117 27.71 -2.74 23.29
N ILE A 118 27.35 -2.84 22.01
CA ILE A 118 25.97 -3.13 21.57
C ILE A 118 25.70 -4.63 21.27
N GLY A 119 26.65 -5.51 21.56
CA GLY A 119 26.47 -6.97 21.45
C GLY A 119 26.52 -7.55 20.03
N HIS A 120 27.14 -6.85 19.08
CA HIS A 120 27.34 -7.35 17.72
C HIS A 120 28.58 -8.26 17.61
N SER A 121 28.58 -9.16 16.63
CA SER A 121 29.70 -10.07 16.39
C SER A 121 30.94 -9.35 15.82
N LEU A 122 32.12 -9.68 16.35
CA LEU A 122 33.39 -8.99 16.06
C LEU A 122 34.18 -9.61 14.89
N GLY A 123 33.54 -10.33 13.96
CA GLY A 123 34.22 -10.84 12.77
C GLY A 123 34.76 -9.70 11.89
N SER A 124 35.96 -9.86 11.32
CA SER A 124 36.64 -8.78 10.56
C SER A 124 35.81 -8.24 9.39
N GLU A 125 35.24 -9.13 8.57
CA GLU A 125 34.36 -8.73 7.47
C GLU A 125 33.06 -8.11 7.99
N ASN A 126 32.51 -8.63 9.09
CA ASN A 126 31.32 -8.08 9.71
C ASN A 126 31.54 -6.62 10.18
N GLN A 127 32.66 -6.36 10.87
CA GLN A 127 33.06 -5.03 11.30
C GLN A 127 33.19 -4.07 10.12
N ARG A 128 33.80 -4.53 9.02
CA ARG A 128 33.94 -3.74 7.79
C ARG A 128 32.58 -3.40 7.18
N GLN A 129 31.70 -4.38 7.05
CA GLN A 129 30.36 -4.22 6.49
C GLN A 129 29.51 -3.26 7.31
N TYR A 130 29.46 -3.40 8.65
CA TYR A 130 28.73 -2.49 9.51
C TYR A 130 29.27 -1.07 9.50
N ARG A 131 30.60 -0.90 9.46
CA ARG A 131 31.22 0.42 9.35
C ARG A 131 30.81 1.16 8.08
N ILE A 132 30.89 0.49 6.94
CA ILE A 132 30.45 1.05 5.64
C ILE A 132 28.96 1.36 5.69
N PHE A 133 28.17 0.41 6.19
CA PHE A 133 26.72 0.53 6.26
C PHE A 133 26.26 1.72 7.11
N TRP A 134 26.73 1.83 8.35
CA TRP A 134 26.36 2.91 9.27
C TRP A 134 26.78 4.29 8.76
N ARG A 135 27.97 4.39 8.16
CA ARG A 135 28.40 5.63 7.50
C ARG A 135 27.46 6.01 6.36
N ASN A 136 27.12 5.06 5.49
CA ASN A 136 26.24 5.33 4.35
C ASN A 136 24.83 5.79 4.77
N ILE A 137 24.20 5.11 5.72
CA ILE A 137 22.84 5.49 6.18
C ILE A 137 22.84 6.83 6.95
N TYR A 138 23.96 7.17 7.60
CA TYR A 138 24.16 8.50 8.18
C TYR A 138 24.26 9.56 7.08
N GLU A 139 25.12 9.36 6.07
CA GLU A 139 25.28 10.29 4.94
C GLU A 139 23.95 10.48 4.18
N MET A 140 23.16 9.42 4.00
CA MET A 140 21.81 9.49 3.41
C MET A 140 20.87 10.37 4.24
N ARG A 141 20.89 10.21 5.57
CA ARG A 141 20.05 11.02 6.46
C ARG A 141 20.42 12.49 6.38
N GLU A 142 21.72 12.79 6.40
CA GLU A 142 22.22 14.18 6.28
C GLU A 142 21.89 14.77 4.90
N ALA A 143 21.83 13.94 3.86
CA ALA A 143 21.40 14.34 2.52
C ALA A 143 19.88 14.52 2.36
N GLY A 144 19.07 14.25 3.40
CA GLY A 144 17.61 14.45 3.36
C GLY A 144 16.79 13.20 3.03
N VAL A 145 17.39 12.01 3.04
CA VAL A 145 16.64 10.75 2.88
C VAL A 145 16.00 10.37 4.22
N TYR A 146 14.68 10.53 4.35
CA TYR A 146 13.99 10.30 5.61
C TYR A 146 13.04 9.12 5.56
N LYS A 147 12.10 9.12 4.61
CA LYS A 147 11.05 8.10 4.53
C LYS A 147 11.60 6.75 4.14
N ILE A 148 12.54 6.69 3.18
CA ILE A 148 13.21 5.43 2.82
C ILE A 148 13.96 4.85 4.03
N LEU A 149 14.62 5.68 4.85
CA LEU A 149 15.34 5.20 6.04
C LEU A 149 14.40 4.72 7.15
N LEU A 150 13.21 5.31 7.29
CA LEU A 150 12.17 4.86 8.23
C LEU A 150 11.65 3.47 7.87
N TYR A 151 11.36 3.24 6.58
CA TYR A 151 10.75 2.00 6.07
C TYR A 151 11.75 1.06 5.41
N ARG A 152 13.04 1.21 5.72
CA ARG A 152 14.09 0.38 5.12
C ARG A 152 13.88 -1.10 5.46
N SER A 153 14.11 -1.95 4.45
CA SER A 153 13.96 -3.40 4.55
C SER A 153 15.33 -4.09 4.59
N LYS A 154 15.34 -5.39 4.89
CA LYS A 154 16.56 -6.22 4.78
C LYS A 154 17.12 -6.24 3.35
N GLU A 155 16.26 -6.14 2.34
CA GLU A 155 16.67 -6.08 0.93
C GLU A 155 17.38 -4.75 0.64
N PHE A 156 16.90 -3.64 1.21
CA PHE A 156 17.58 -2.35 1.15
C PHE A 156 18.94 -2.41 1.84
N ASP A 157 19.01 -2.96 3.06
CA ASP A 157 20.26 -3.07 3.80
C ASP A 157 21.29 -3.91 3.03
N SER A 158 20.86 -5.02 2.42
CA SER A 158 21.68 -5.87 1.56
C SER A 158 22.18 -5.09 0.33
N PHE A 159 21.28 -4.38 -0.35
CA PHE A 159 21.62 -3.55 -1.50
C PHE A 159 22.68 -2.49 -1.16
N CYS A 160 22.55 -1.82 -0.01
CA CYS A 160 23.53 -0.82 0.44
C CYS A 160 24.90 -1.43 0.75
N ARG A 161 24.95 -2.65 1.28
CA ARG A 161 26.19 -3.37 1.60
C ARG A 161 26.90 -3.89 0.35
N SER A 162 26.16 -4.32 -0.67
CA SER A 162 26.70 -4.85 -1.91
C SER A 162 26.91 -3.79 -3.01
N TYR A 163 26.57 -2.53 -2.76
CA TYR A 163 26.65 -1.48 -3.77
C TYR A 163 28.10 -1.23 -4.21
N SER A 164 28.34 -1.24 -5.52
CA SER A 164 29.70 -1.07 -6.05
C SER A 164 30.23 0.32 -5.77
N ARG A 165 31.47 0.39 -5.25
CA ARG A 165 32.22 1.64 -5.09
C ARG A 165 32.64 2.25 -6.42
N THR A 166 32.67 1.47 -7.50
CA THR A 166 33.00 1.92 -8.85
C THR A 166 31.77 2.32 -9.67
N ALA A 167 30.59 2.32 -9.05
CA ALA A 167 29.39 2.77 -9.72
C ALA A 167 29.51 4.26 -10.12
N GLU A 168 29.00 4.60 -11.29
CA GLU A 168 28.98 5.96 -11.83
C GLU A 168 28.28 6.96 -10.89
N ILE A 169 27.21 6.50 -10.23
CA ILE A 169 26.43 7.28 -9.26
C ILE A 169 26.74 6.76 -7.86
N SER A 170 27.07 7.66 -6.94
CA SER A 170 27.26 7.32 -5.53
C SER A 170 25.99 6.71 -4.92
N LEU A 171 26.14 5.83 -3.93
CA LEU A 171 25.00 5.20 -3.28
C LEU A 171 24.05 6.26 -2.68
N VAL A 172 24.59 7.28 -2.01
CA VAL A 172 23.82 8.37 -1.40
C VAL A 172 22.98 9.10 -2.45
N ASN A 173 23.59 9.53 -3.56
CA ASN A 173 22.87 10.24 -4.62
C ASN A 173 21.78 9.35 -5.25
N LYS A 174 22.07 8.06 -5.44
CA LYS A 174 21.09 7.13 -5.99
C LYS A 174 19.87 6.95 -5.08
N ILE A 175 20.08 6.87 -3.76
CA ILE A 175 18.98 6.77 -2.80
C ILE A 175 18.25 8.11 -2.67
N LEU A 176 18.96 9.24 -2.75
CA LEU A 176 18.33 10.56 -2.75
C LEU A 176 17.38 10.75 -3.95
N MET A 177 17.81 10.33 -5.15
CA MET A 177 16.92 10.31 -6.32
C MET A 177 15.69 9.42 -6.11
N TRP A 178 15.80 8.33 -5.33
CA TRP A 178 14.64 7.52 -4.96
C TRP A 178 13.77 8.23 -3.94
N GLU A 179 14.35 8.89 -2.93
CA GLU A 179 13.58 9.69 -1.99
C GLU A 179 12.78 10.76 -2.74
N GLU A 180 13.41 11.57 -3.58
CA GLU A 180 12.73 12.59 -4.39
C GLU A 180 11.61 12.01 -5.27
N LYS A 181 11.86 10.84 -5.87
CA LYS A 181 10.88 10.18 -6.75
C LYS A 181 9.72 9.54 -6.00
N TYR A 182 9.94 8.97 -4.81
CA TYR A 182 8.96 8.12 -4.13
C TYR A 182 8.43 8.69 -2.81
N HIS A 183 9.06 9.68 -2.21
CA HIS A 183 8.67 10.27 -0.92
C HIS A 183 7.25 10.84 -0.98
N LEU A 184 7.08 11.96 -1.68
CA LEU A 184 5.82 12.71 -1.71
C LEU A 184 4.70 11.99 -2.48
N PRO A 185 4.90 11.53 -3.73
CA PRO A 185 3.80 10.99 -4.52
C PRO A 185 3.39 9.57 -4.09
N HIS A 186 4.18 8.87 -3.28
CA HIS A 186 3.96 7.45 -3.03
C HIS A 186 3.96 7.08 -1.55
N ILE A 187 5.04 7.36 -0.82
CA ILE A 187 5.12 6.94 0.59
C ILE A 187 4.15 7.75 1.45
N GLU A 188 4.12 9.07 1.34
CA GLU A 188 3.20 9.91 2.13
C GLU A 188 1.73 9.68 1.74
N GLN A 189 1.43 9.54 0.45
CA GLN A 189 0.09 9.17 0.01
C GLN A 189 -0.36 7.84 0.64
N LEU A 190 0.50 6.83 0.68
CA LEU A 190 0.16 5.55 1.29
C LEU A 190 -0.08 5.69 2.80
N GLU A 191 0.75 6.45 3.52
CA GLU A 191 0.54 6.75 4.94
C GLU A 191 -0.83 7.41 5.18
N MET A 192 -1.15 8.47 4.42
CA MET A 192 -2.43 9.18 4.53
C MET A 192 -3.64 8.28 4.22
N ARG A 193 -3.54 7.44 3.20
CA ARG A 193 -4.59 6.49 2.80
C ARG A 193 -4.86 5.45 3.89
N ILE A 194 -3.80 4.92 4.49
CA ILE A 194 -3.94 3.94 5.58
C ILE A 194 -4.61 4.57 6.80
N LEU A 195 -4.22 5.80 7.15
CA LEU A 195 -4.85 6.54 8.25
C LEU A 195 -6.33 6.82 7.98
N SER A 196 -6.66 7.24 6.75
CA SER A 196 -8.04 7.53 6.36
C SER A 196 -8.93 6.30 6.38
N LEU A 197 -8.45 5.17 5.81
CA LEU A 197 -9.14 3.89 5.83
C LEU A 197 -9.55 3.48 7.25
N ILE A 198 -8.70 3.77 8.23
CA ILE A 198 -8.92 3.39 9.62
C ILE A 198 -9.78 4.41 10.38
N ALA A 199 -9.77 5.68 9.97
CA ALA A 199 -10.72 6.69 10.42
C ALA A 199 -12.16 6.45 9.92
N GLY A 200 -12.43 5.32 9.25
CA GLY A 200 -13.75 4.95 8.76
C GLY A 200 -13.98 5.27 7.29
N ASP A 201 -12.95 5.71 6.55
CA ASP A 201 -13.03 5.90 5.10
C ASP A 201 -12.97 4.57 4.35
N LEU A 202 -13.90 3.66 4.66
CA LEU A 202 -14.05 2.38 4.00
C LEU A 202 -14.34 2.54 2.50
N LYS A 203 -14.89 3.71 2.13
CA LYS A 203 -15.22 4.09 0.75
C LYS A 203 -14.04 4.73 0.00
N ARG A 204 -12.90 4.93 0.66
CA ARG A 204 -11.66 5.51 0.10
C ARG A 204 -11.84 6.91 -0.50
N LEU A 205 -12.80 7.69 -0.01
CA LEU A 205 -13.06 9.07 -0.41
C LEU A 205 -11.84 9.98 -0.24
N SER A 206 -11.01 9.72 0.77
CA SER A 206 -9.73 10.40 0.99
C SER A 206 -8.79 10.32 -0.20
N TYR A 207 -8.89 9.27 -1.03
CA TYR A 207 -8.06 9.10 -2.22
C TYR A 207 -8.37 10.17 -3.26
N LEU A 208 -9.60 10.69 -3.24
CA LEU A 208 -10.11 11.67 -4.20
C LEU A 208 -9.77 13.12 -3.79
N ASN A 209 -9.41 13.32 -2.52
CA ASN A 209 -8.94 14.61 -2.02
C ASN A 209 -7.47 14.88 -2.33
N ASP A 210 -6.74 13.88 -2.82
CA ASP A 210 -5.36 14.06 -3.28
C ASP A 210 -5.32 15.00 -4.50
N SER A 211 -4.46 16.03 -4.46
CA SER A 211 -4.41 17.07 -5.49
C SER A 211 -4.03 16.54 -6.87
N TYR A 212 -3.20 15.48 -6.94
CA TYR A 212 -2.84 14.85 -8.19
C TYR A 212 -4.02 14.04 -8.74
N VAL A 213 -4.71 13.27 -7.90
CA VAL A 213 -5.93 12.54 -8.30
C VAL A 213 -7.04 13.50 -8.71
N ARG A 214 -7.30 14.56 -7.93
CA ARG A 214 -8.29 15.60 -8.27
C ARG A 214 -7.95 16.32 -9.57
N GLY A 215 -6.66 16.55 -9.85
CA GLY A 215 -6.21 17.13 -11.13
C GLY A 215 -6.45 16.21 -12.34
N LEU A 216 -6.45 14.89 -12.14
CA LEU A 216 -6.78 13.91 -13.18
C LEU A 216 -8.30 13.73 -13.35
N LEU A 217 -9.07 13.91 -12.28
CA LEU A 217 -10.52 13.75 -12.28
C LEU A 217 -11.21 15.05 -12.75
N LYS A 218 -11.52 15.15 -14.04
CA LYS A 218 -12.33 16.25 -14.61
C LYS A 218 -13.84 16.12 -14.35
N VAL A 219 -14.24 15.22 -13.46
CA VAL A 219 -15.62 14.85 -13.18
C VAL A 219 -16.05 15.47 -11.85
N PRO A 220 -17.24 16.10 -11.75
CA PRO A 220 -17.72 16.72 -10.52
C PRO A 220 -17.73 15.76 -9.32
N GLU A 221 -17.39 16.26 -8.13
CA GLU A 221 -17.33 15.48 -6.88
C GLU A 221 -18.68 14.81 -6.53
N THR A 222 -19.80 15.43 -6.93
CA THR A 222 -21.16 14.88 -6.78
C THR A 222 -21.43 13.64 -7.61
N SER A 223 -20.61 13.37 -8.64
CA SER A 223 -20.74 12.21 -9.52
C SER A 223 -19.86 11.03 -9.07
N TRP A 224 -19.08 11.19 -8.00
CA TRP A 224 -18.20 10.15 -7.46
C TRP A 224 -19.01 9.19 -6.58
N ASN A 225 -19.34 8.01 -7.12
CA ASN A 225 -20.17 7.05 -6.41
C ASN A 225 -19.39 6.27 -5.32
N ASN A 226 -20.02 6.21 -4.15
CA ASN A 226 -19.59 5.70 -2.87
C ASN A 226 -20.22 4.34 -2.55
N ALA A 227 -19.57 3.27 -3.04
CA ALA A 227 -19.67 1.90 -2.56
C ALA A 227 -20.84 0.99 -3.03
N TYR A 228 -21.69 1.40 -3.98
CA TYR A 228 -22.69 0.52 -4.59
C TYR A 228 -23.11 1.00 -5.98
N ASN A 229 -23.60 0.10 -6.85
CA ASN A 229 -24.19 0.47 -8.13
C ASN A 229 -25.70 0.66 -7.91
N GLU A 230 -26.21 1.88 -8.10
CA GLU A 230 -27.66 2.16 -8.04
C GLU A 230 -28.35 1.68 -9.30
N TRP A 231 -29.61 1.25 -9.19
CA TRP A 231 -30.44 1.02 -10.36
C TRP A 231 -30.67 2.35 -11.09
N ALA A 232 -30.60 2.32 -12.42
CA ALA A 232 -30.84 3.51 -13.22
C ALA A 232 -32.30 3.99 -13.10
N THR A 233 -33.25 3.07 -12.86
CA THR A 233 -34.66 3.38 -12.59
C THR A 233 -35.26 2.39 -11.59
N ILE A 234 -36.25 2.84 -10.80
CA ILE A 234 -37.02 1.98 -9.89
C ILE A 234 -37.78 0.89 -10.67
N ALA A 235 -38.26 1.21 -11.88
CA ALA A 235 -38.99 0.26 -12.71
C ALA A 235 -38.12 -0.93 -13.18
N GLU A 236 -36.85 -0.69 -13.50
CA GLU A 236 -35.89 -1.77 -13.83
C GLU A 236 -35.60 -2.65 -12.62
N GLU A 237 -35.49 -2.07 -11.43
CA GLU A 237 -35.34 -2.81 -10.18
C GLU A 237 -36.54 -3.71 -9.90
N GLU A 238 -37.76 -3.18 -10.00
CA GLU A 238 -39.00 -3.95 -9.81
C GLU A 238 -39.15 -5.07 -10.85
N ALA A 239 -38.86 -4.78 -12.12
CA ALA A 239 -38.88 -5.77 -13.20
C ALA A 239 -37.85 -6.90 -12.96
N PHE A 240 -36.66 -6.55 -12.47
CA PHE A 240 -35.66 -7.53 -12.09
C PHE A 240 -36.13 -8.39 -10.91
N LYS A 241 -36.67 -7.78 -9.83
CA LYS A 241 -37.20 -8.50 -8.65
C LYS A 241 -38.29 -9.51 -9.03
N LEU A 242 -39.14 -9.18 -10.00
CA LEU A 242 -40.18 -10.08 -10.52
C LEU A 242 -39.60 -11.27 -11.32
N CYS A 243 -38.52 -11.07 -12.07
CA CYS A 243 -37.86 -12.14 -12.84
C CYS A 243 -36.91 -13.01 -11.99
N ALA A 244 -36.25 -12.43 -10.98
CA ALA A 244 -35.21 -13.08 -10.20
C ALA A 244 -35.76 -14.10 -9.17
N ALA A 245 -37.06 -14.06 -8.87
CA ALA A 245 -37.72 -15.02 -7.98
C ALA A 245 -37.65 -16.48 -8.48
N GLU A 246 -37.29 -16.70 -9.75
CA GLU A 246 -37.27 -18.04 -10.36
C GLU A 246 -35.86 -18.67 -10.51
N SER A 247 -34.74 -17.95 -10.30
CA SER A 247 -33.43 -18.51 -10.72
C SER A 247 -32.15 -17.97 -10.05
N ILE A 248 -32.09 -17.78 -8.73
CA ILE A 248 -30.81 -17.45 -8.07
C ILE A 248 -30.16 -18.72 -7.52
N SER A 249 -29.15 -19.24 -8.22
CA SER A 249 -28.25 -20.28 -7.69
C SER A 249 -27.41 -19.74 -6.53
N ALA A 250 -27.24 -20.55 -5.48
CA ALA A 250 -26.45 -20.24 -4.30
C ALA A 250 -24.97 -19.92 -4.59
N ASP A 251 -24.46 -20.28 -5.77
CA ASP A 251 -23.08 -19.98 -6.20
C ASP A 251 -22.84 -18.49 -6.49
N ASN A 252 -23.91 -17.68 -6.65
CA ASN A 252 -23.82 -16.23 -6.90
C ASN A 252 -23.89 -15.38 -5.62
N LEU A 253 -24.23 -15.99 -4.48
CA LEU A 253 -24.10 -15.36 -3.17
C LEU A 253 -22.60 -15.34 -2.88
N GLY A 254 -22.00 -14.17 -2.71
CA GLY A 254 -20.58 -13.99 -2.41
C GLY A 254 -20.13 -14.55 -1.05
N ILE A 255 -20.55 -15.77 -0.71
CA ILE A 255 -19.98 -16.60 0.34
C ILE A 255 -18.53 -16.82 -0.05
N ARG A 256 -17.64 -16.29 0.79
CA ARG A 256 -16.18 -16.35 0.65
C ARG A 256 -15.73 -17.76 0.29
N HIS A 257 -15.51 -18.01 -1.01
CA HIS A 257 -14.65 -19.07 -1.44
C HIS A 257 -13.20 -18.61 -1.28
N SER A 258 -12.41 -19.52 -0.73
CA SER A 258 -11.05 -19.45 -0.23
C SER A 258 -9.96 -19.09 -1.24
N ASP A 259 -10.27 -18.34 -2.31
CA ASP A 259 -9.31 -18.01 -3.34
C ASP A 259 -8.83 -16.57 -3.18
N GLU A 260 -7.52 -16.43 -2.97
CA GLU A 260 -6.75 -15.22 -2.69
C GLU A 260 -6.75 -14.17 -3.83
N LEU A 261 -7.92 -13.74 -4.30
CA LEU A 261 -8.04 -12.59 -5.20
C LEU A 261 -8.31 -11.33 -4.38
N VAL A 262 -7.31 -10.44 -4.35
CA VAL A 262 -7.37 -9.16 -3.63
C VAL A 262 -8.43 -8.26 -4.29
N TYR A 263 -9.41 -7.83 -3.49
CA TYR A 263 -10.43 -6.86 -3.88
C TYR A 263 -9.81 -5.47 -4.00
N GLU A 264 -9.93 -4.83 -5.17
CA GLU A 264 -9.32 -3.52 -5.41
C GLU A 264 -10.33 -2.36 -5.34
N GLY A 265 -11.64 -2.62 -5.56
CA GLY A 265 -12.73 -1.65 -5.39
C GLY A 265 -13.93 -1.95 -6.29
N ILE A 266 -14.82 -0.95 -6.46
CA ILE A 266 -16.04 -1.04 -7.28
C ILE A 266 -15.86 -0.26 -8.58
N PHE A 267 -16.29 -0.86 -9.68
CA PHE A 267 -16.42 -0.17 -10.96
C PHE A 267 -17.74 0.61 -10.99
N ALA A 268 -17.66 1.92 -11.11
CA ALA A 268 -18.84 2.79 -10.97
C ALA A 268 -19.72 2.71 -12.22
N GLY A 269 -21.03 2.89 -12.02
CA GLY A 269 -22.07 2.82 -13.04
C GLY A 269 -23.44 2.56 -12.42
N ALA A 270 -24.48 2.68 -13.22
CA ALA A 270 -25.85 2.36 -12.87
C ALA A 270 -26.23 0.96 -13.38
N VAL A 271 -26.94 0.18 -12.56
CA VAL A 271 -27.46 -1.13 -12.96
C VAL A 271 -28.67 -0.94 -13.87
N ARG A 272 -28.69 -1.65 -14.99
CA ARG A 272 -29.76 -1.63 -16.00
C ARG A 272 -30.37 -3.01 -16.13
N PHE A 273 -31.68 -3.06 -16.39
CA PHE A 273 -32.39 -4.29 -16.74
C PHE A 273 -33.13 -4.10 -18.06
N SER A 274 -32.41 -4.25 -19.17
CA SER A 274 -32.90 -4.00 -20.53
C SER A 274 -32.15 -4.84 -21.55
N GLU A 275 -32.80 -5.17 -22.67
CA GLU A 275 -32.19 -5.86 -23.83
C GLU A 275 -31.20 -4.94 -24.58
N GLU A 276 -31.31 -3.62 -24.42
CA GLU A 276 -30.52 -2.63 -25.14
C GLU A 276 -29.18 -2.36 -24.45
N LEU A 277 -28.27 -3.34 -24.48
CA LEU A 277 -26.92 -3.18 -23.95
C LEU A 277 -26.14 -2.12 -24.75
N SER A 278 -25.64 -1.10 -24.05
CA SER A 278 -24.71 -0.13 -24.65
C SER A 278 -23.38 -0.78 -25.01
N ILE A 279 -23.04 -0.80 -26.30
CA ILE A 279 -21.80 -1.44 -26.81
C ILE A 279 -20.52 -0.67 -26.40
N THR A 280 -20.66 0.61 -26.08
CA THR A 280 -19.58 1.50 -25.66
C THR A 280 -19.50 1.63 -24.14
N HIS A 281 -20.62 1.87 -23.47
CA HIS A 281 -20.70 2.17 -22.04
C HIS A 281 -21.29 1.05 -21.17
N GLY A 282 -21.63 -0.09 -21.79
CA GLY A 282 -22.18 -1.25 -21.09
C GLY A 282 -21.11 -2.24 -20.63
N ILE A 283 -21.28 -2.76 -19.42
CA ILE A 283 -20.61 -3.96 -18.94
C ILE A 283 -21.64 -5.08 -18.80
N PRO A 284 -21.54 -6.17 -19.58
CA PRO A 284 -22.49 -7.29 -19.50
C PRO A 284 -22.53 -7.90 -18.10
N GLY A 285 -23.72 -8.18 -17.61
CA GLY A 285 -23.96 -8.88 -16.35
C GLY A 285 -24.15 -10.38 -16.51
N PRO A 286 -24.47 -11.08 -15.40
CA PRO A 286 -24.68 -12.53 -15.38
C PRO A 286 -25.89 -13.01 -16.19
N THR A 287 -26.83 -12.11 -16.53
CA THR A 287 -28.01 -12.43 -17.34
C THR A 287 -28.08 -11.49 -18.53
N GLY A 288 -28.68 -11.93 -19.65
CA GLY A 288 -28.68 -11.18 -20.90
C GLY A 288 -29.29 -9.77 -20.84
N ARG A 289 -30.20 -9.54 -19.88
CA ARG A 289 -30.85 -8.23 -19.65
C ARG A 289 -30.16 -7.38 -18.58
N LEU A 290 -29.29 -7.97 -17.77
CA LEU A 290 -28.64 -7.27 -16.68
C LEU A 290 -27.27 -6.75 -17.14
N TRP A 291 -27.04 -5.45 -17.01
CA TRP A 291 -25.76 -4.85 -17.37
C TRP A 291 -25.51 -3.56 -16.59
N LEU A 292 -24.26 -3.11 -16.58
CA LEU A 292 -23.86 -1.87 -15.91
C LEU A 292 -23.63 -0.77 -16.95
N ASP A 293 -24.29 0.37 -16.77
CA ASP A 293 -24.10 1.57 -17.57
C ASP A 293 -23.19 2.56 -16.85
N TYR A 294 -22.01 2.84 -17.40
CA TYR A 294 -21.10 3.85 -16.85
C TYR A 294 -21.12 5.18 -17.65
N SER A 295 -22.08 5.38 -18.55
CA SER A 295 -22.20 6.60 -19.37
C SER A 295 -22.51 7.85 -18.55
N GLN A 296 -23.21 7.72 -17.42
CA GLN A 296 -23.62 8.85 -16.57
C GLN A 296 -22.86 8.92 -15.25
N VAL A 297 -22.24 7.81 -14.84
CA VAL A 297 -21.56 7.68 -13.54
C VAL A 297 -20.20 7.05 -13.76
N THR A 298 -19.15 7.71 -13.29
CA THR A 298 -17.77 7.26 -13.45
C THR A 298 -16.99 7.44 -12.14
N GLY A 299 -16.08 6.53 -11.86
CA GLY A 299 -15.23 6.54 -10.67
C GLY A 299 -13.76 6.30 -11.03
N VAL A 300 -12.89 6.26 -10.02
CA VAL A 300 -11.44 6.08 -10.22
C VAL A 300 -11.12 4.80 -10.98
N LEU A 301 -11.84 3.71 -10.69
CA LEU A 301 -11.63 2.43 -11.38
C LEU A 301 -12.22 2.40 -12.79
N ASN A 302 -13.00 3.40 -13.20
CA ASN A 302 -13.40 3.56 -14.60
C ASN A 302 -12.25 4.10 -15.47
N GLN A 303 -11.21 4.65 -14.84
CA GLN A 303 -10.00 5.20 -15.50
C GLN A 303 -8.89 4.16 -15.70
N MET A 304 -9.15 2.89 -15.37
CA MET A 304 -8.21 1.81 -15.66
C MET A 304 -7.95 1.73 -17.16
N GLN A 305 -6.72 1.38 -17.54
CA GLN A 305 -6.41 1.11 -18.94
C GLN A 305 -7.29 -0.03 -19.45
N VAL A 306 -7.66 0.04 -20.71
CA VAL A 306 -8.50 -0.96 -21.36
C VAL A 306 -7.70 -1.61 -22.47
N SER A 307 -7.56 -2.93 -22.41
CA SER A 307 -7.02 -3.71 -23.52
C SER A 307 -8.13 -4.11 -24.49
N GLU A 308 -7.76 -4.40 -25.72
CA GLU A 308 -8.66 -5.04 -26.69
C GLU A 308 -9.27 -6.35 -26.14
N PRO A 309 -10.41 -6.79 -26.66
CA PRO A 309 -10.97 -8.10 -26.34
C PRO A 309 -9.94 -9.22 -26.62
N GLY A 310 -9.68 -10.09 -25.63
CA GLY A 310 -8.64 -11.11 -25.71
C GLY A 310 -7.21 -10.61 -25.43
N GLY A 311 -7.03 -9.31 -25.18
CA GLY A 311 -5.76 -8.68 -24.85
C GLY A 311 -5.22 -9.00 -23.44
N LYS A 312 -4.09 -8.39 -23.10
CA LYS A 312 -3.46 -8.56 -21.78
C LYS A 312 -4.19 -7.74 -20.72
N ALA A 313 -4.69 -8.39 -19.68
CA ALA A 313 -5.25 -7.75 -18.49
C ALA A 313 -4.48 -8.17 -17.23
N ASN A 314 -4.59 -7.37 -16.17
CA ASN A 314 -4.12 -7.71 -14.82
C ASN A 314 -5.23 -7.57 -13.75
N VAL A 315 -6.38 -7.02 -14.15
CA VAL A 315 -7.63 -7.01 -13.38
C VAL A 315 -8.80 -7.46 -14.25
N ARG A 316 -9.87 -7.94 -13.61
CA ARG A 316 -11.15 -8.24 -14.25
C ARG A 316 -12.31 -7.60 -13.51
N LEU A 317 -13.37 -7.28 -14.24
CA LEU A 317 -14.66 -6.93 -13.64
C LEU A 317 -15.40 -8.20 -13.27
N HIS A 318 -16.00 -8.22 -12.09
CA HIS A 318 -16.71 -9.36 -11.56
C HIS A 318 -18.00 -8.90 -10.89
N TRP A 319 -19.12 -9.42 -11.37
CA TRP A 319 -20.44 -9.20 -10.80
C TRP A 319 -20.61 -10.02 -9.54
N GLU A 320 -21.04 -9.37 -8.46
CA GLU A 320 -21.33 -10.03 -7.21
C GLU A 320 -22.62 -9.50 -6.60
N ILE A 321 -23.36 -10.41 -5.97
CA ILE A 321 -24.53 -10.08 -5.17
C ILE A 321 -24.04 -9.57 -3.83
N PHE A 322 -24.60 -8.46 -3.37
CA PHE A 322 -24.39 -7.96 -2.02
C PHE A 322 -25.74 -7.72 -1.33
N CYS A 323 -25.73 -7.89 0.00
CA CYS A 323 -26.87 -7.60 0.86
C CYS A 323 -26.51 -6.37 1.70
N GLY A 324 -27.38 -5.37 1.72
CA GLY A 324 -27.22 -4.19 2.59
C GLY A 324 -27.29 -4.55 4.08
N ASP A 325 -26.71 -3.71 4.94
CA ASP A 325 -26.66 -3.93 6.39
C ASP A 325 -28.04 -3.89 7.06
N VAL A 326 -28.13 -4.57 8.21
CA VAL A 326 -29.31 -5.24 8.82
C VAL A 326 -30.47 -4.32 9.32
N GLU A 327 -30.42 -3.00 9.15
CA GLU A 327 -31.40 -2.10 9.80
C GLU A 327 -32.63 -1.73 8.95
N THR A 328 -32.58 -1.92 7.64
CA THR A 328 -33.74 -1.74 6.74
C THR A 328 -33.70 -2.80 5.68
N GLN A 329 -34.73 -3.67 5.63
CA GLN A 329 -35.04 -4.68 4.61
C GLN A 329 -33.87 -5.11 3.70
N SER A 330 -33.48 -6.38 3.85
CA SER A 330 -32.47 -7.07 3.04
C SER A 330 -32.80 -7.06 1.54
N ASP A 331 -32.46 -5.96 0.86
CA ASP A 331 -32.51 -5.85 -0.59
C ASP A 331 -31.22 -6.45 -1.16
N ILE A 332 -31.39 -7.55 -1.89
CA ILE A 332 -30.36 -8.18 -2.70
C ILE A 332 -30.09 -7.25 -3.87
N SER A 333 -28.87 -6.72 -3.97
CA SER A 333 -28.45 -5.86 -5.07
C SER A 333 -27.18 -6.38 -5.73
N TRP A 334 -26.90 -5.91 -6.94
CA TRP A 334 -25.76 -6.30 -7.75
C TRP A 334 -24.72 -5.20 -7.79
N ARG A 335 -23.44 -5.59 -7.79
CA ARG A 335 -22.34 -4.66 -8.03
C ARG A 335 -21.27 -5.24 -8.93
N ALA A 336 -20.59 -4.38 -9.67
CA ALA A 336 -19.42 -4.73 -10.46
C ALA A 336 -18.15 -4.41 -9.66
N SER A 337 -17.44 -5.45 -9.22
CA SER A 337 -16.17 -5.33 -8.48
C SER A 337 -14.97 -5.47 -9.41
N VAL A 338 -13.85 -4.82 -9.06
CA VAL A 338 -12.56 -5.02 -9.71
C VAL A 338 -11.73 -6.01 -8.90
N LYS A 339 -11.35 -7.12 -9.54
CA LYS A 339 -10.53 -8.17 -8.93
C LYS A 339 -9.22 -8.32 -9.71
N ALA A 340 -8.10 -8.29 -8.99
CA ALA A 340 -6.80 -8.63 -9.57
C ALA A 340 -6.81 -10.08 -10.07
N ILE A 341 -6.21 -10.36 -11.23
CA ILE A 341 -6.06 -11.74 -11.75
C ILE A 341 -4.63 -12.28 -11.61
N LYS A 342 -3.71 -11.43 -11.15
CA LYS A 342 -2.33 -11.76 -10.80
C LYS A 342 -1.84 -10.75 -9.76
N GLN A 343 -0.67 -11.00 -9.19
CA GLN A 343 0.01 -10.00 -8.37
C GLN A 343 0.26 -8.72 -9.19
N ILE A 344 -0.26 -7.60 -8.73
CA ILE A 344 -0.06 -6.28 -9.32
C ILE A 344 1.09 -5.59 -8.58
N MET A 345 2.15 -5.26 -9.31
CA MET A 345 3.30 -4.60 -8.70
C MET A 345 2.97 -3.12 -8.42
N PRO A 346 3.59 -2.48 -7.42
CA PRO A 346 3.46 -1.03 -7.26
C PRO A 346 3.77 -0.31 -8.57
N PHE A 347 2.89 0.62 -8.97
CA PHE A 347 2.96 1.40 -10.22
C PHE A 347 2.71 0.62 -11.51
N GLU A 348 2.39 -0.68 -11.43
CA GLU A 348 1.81 -1.38 -12.57
C GLU A 348 0.41 -0.78 -12.83
N PRO A 349 0.13 -0.27 -14.04
CA PRO A 349 -1.18 0.27 -14.35
C PRO A 349 -2.22 -0.84 -14.27
N LEU A 350 -3.40 -0.53 -13.74
CA LEU A 350 -4.53 -1.44 -13.81
C LEU A 350 -5.03 -1.47 -15.25
N ILE A 351 -5.03 -2.68 -15.83
CA ILE A 351 -5.45 -2.96 -17.20
C ILE A 351 -6.57 -3.99 -17.13
N ARG A 352 -7.78 -3.58 -17.51
CA ARG A 352 -8.92 -4.48 -17.71
C ARG A 352 -9.10 -4.79 -19.20
N MET A 353 -9.80 -5.87 -19.49
CA MET A 353 -10.23 -6.17 -20.86
C MET A 353 -11.50 -5.38 -21.21
N ALA A 354 -11.60 -4.90 -22.44
CA ALA A 354 -12.86 -4.38 -22.97
C ALA A 354 -13.89 -5.50 -23.13
N ALA A 355 -15.15 -5.22 -22.85
CA ALA A 355 -16.23 -6.15 -23.16
C ALA A 355 -16.42 -6.31 -24.68
N GLN A 356 -16.21 -5.23 -25.44
CA GLN A 356 -16.41 -5.15 -26.88
C GLN A 356 -15.34 -4.26 -27.54
N HIS A 357 -15.17 -4.36 -28.86
CA HIS A 357 -14.14 -3.60 -29.58
C HIS A 357 -14.43 -2.09 -29.59
N GLU A 358 -15.71 -1.73 -29.63
CA GLU A 358 -16.23 -0.37 -29.62
C GLU A 358 -15.92 0.32 -28.29
N GLN A 359 -16.06 -0.41 -27.18
CA GLN A 359 -15.61 0.05 -25.87
C GLN A 359 -14.10 0.26 -25.83
N TYR A 360 -13.29 -0.63 -26.43
CA TYR A 360 -11.85 -0.39 -26.53
C TYR A 360 -11.54 0.88 -27.34
N GLY A 361 -12.22 1.08 -28.49
CA GLY A 361 -12.06 2.28 -29.30
C GLY A 361 -12.41 3.57 -28.55
N LEU A 362 -13.48 3.55 -27.75
CA LEU A 362 -13.84 4.66 -26.88
C LEU A 362 -12.71 5.01 -25.90
N HIS A 363 -12.12 4.00 -25.25
CA HIS A 363 -11.08 4.17 -24.22
C HIS A 363 -9.70 4.45 -24.78
N PHE A 364 -9.42 4.07 -26.03
CA PHE A 364 -8.15 4.32 -26.71
C PHE A 364 -8.05 5.74 -27.29
N SER A 365 -9.18 6.40 -27.57
CA SER A 365 -9.19 7.76 -28.09
C SER A 365 -8.64 8.76 -27.07
N SER A 366 -7.63 9.54 -27.48
CA SER A 366 -7.02 10.59 -26.65
C SER A 366 -8.04 11.66 -26.24
N GLU A 367 -9.02 11.95 -27.09
CA GLU A 367 -10.08 12.92 -26.80
C GLU A 367 -11.00 12.46 -25.66
N ASN A 368 -11.32 11.16 -25.61
CA ASN A 368 -12.17 10.58 -24.56
C ASN A 368 -11.41 10.36 -23.26
N ALA A 369 -10.14 9.95 -23.36
CA ALA A 369 -9.25 9.80 -22.21
C ALA A 369 -9.07 11.12 -21.45
N GLU A 370 -9.11 12.27 -22.14
CA GLU A 370 -9.02 13.58 -21.51
C GLU A 370 -10.31 14.07 -20.86
N ARG A 371 -11.49 13.59 -21.28
CA ARG A 371 -12.80 14.16 -20.88
C ARG A 371 -13.52 13.36 -19.78
N GLY A 372 -13.03 12.16 -19.49
CA GLY A 372 -13.79 11.18 -18.71
C GLY A 372 -14.89 10.57 -19.58
N PHE A 373 -15.10 9.26 -19.45
CA PHE A 373 -15.95 8.45 -20.36
C PHE A 373 -17.47 8.65 -20.14
N LEU A 374 -17.89 9.89 -19.91
CA LEU A 374 -19.29 10.26 -19.71
C LEU A 374 -19.92 10.71 -21.02
N GLU A 375 -21.17 10.33 -21.25
CA GLU A 375 -21.95 10.88 -22.35
C GLU A 375 -22.32 12.34 -22.06
N ILE A 376 -22.10 13.21 -23.04
CA ILE A 376 -22.52 14.61 -22.94
C ILE A 376 -24.04 14.62 -23.12
N ALA A 377 -24.77 14.90 -22.04
CA ALA A 377 -26.16 15.29 -22.18
C ALA A 377 -26.20 16.64 -22.93
N PHE A 378 -26.44 16.60 -24.24
CA PHE A 378 -26.90 17.80 -24.93
C PHE A 378 -28.31 18.07 -24.41
N SER A 379 -28.46 19.14 -23.63
CA SER A 379 -29.77 19.69 -23.31
C SER A 379 -30.45 20.14 -24.60
N GLN A 380 -31.45 19.38 -25.04
CA GLN A 380 -32.62 19.88 -25.79
C GLN A 380 -33.88 19.21 -25.29
#